data_AF-A0AAD5J626-F1
#
_entry.id   AF-A0AAD5J626-F1
#
_cell.length_a   1.000
_cell.length_b   1.000
_cell.length_c   1.000
_cell.angle_alpha   90.00
_cell.angle_beta   90.00
_cell.angle_gamma   90.00
#
_symmetry.space_group_name_H-M   'P 1'
#
loop_
_entity.id
_entity.type
_entity.pdbx_description
1 polymer ?
#
loop_
_entity_poly.entity_id
_entity_poly.type
_entity_poly.pdbx_seq_one_letter_code
_entity_poly.pdbx_strand_id
1 'polypeptide(L)'
;MGLPTSPPYLSLRNKNNKASLFMKGVSFASAGAGILNSTMLYGPQLGQLISLTKQVDQYEIVHQELVKELGSSAAQEQEQYFSKSIFNLVIGTTDFANYDLLPDLQIKYTKEQYASLMSSSLKRQLKVTKNLSPVYHQFLVNDRG
;
A
#
# COMPACT_ATOMS: atom_id res chain seq x y z
N MET A 1 6.07 11.61 -14.52
CA MET A 1 5.17 12.55 -13.79
C MET A 1 6.00 13.20 -12.68
N GLY A 2 6.35 14.48 -12.82
CA GLY A 2 7.33 15.19 -11.98
C GLY A 2 6.80 15.76 -10.66
N LEU A 3 5.96 15.01 -9.94
CA LEU A 3 5.58 15.38 -8.58
C LEU A 3 6.70 15.00 -7.60
N PRO A 4 7.00 15.82 -6.59
CA PRO A 4 7.97 15.46 -5.56
C PRO A 4 7.53 14.16 -4.85
N THR A 5 8.47 13.26 -4.62
CA THR A 5 8.19 11.99 -3.93
C THR A 5 7.83 12.23 -2.48
N SER A 6 6.73 11.65 -2.02
CA SER A 6 6.35 11.70 -0.62
C SER A 6 7.42 11.06 0.27
N PRO A 7 7.74 11.65 1.43
CA PRO A 7 8.73 11.10 2.37
C PRO A 7 8.30 9.72 2.91
N PRO A 8 9.26 8.80 3.21
CA PRO A 8 8.94 7.49 3.77
C PRO A 8 8.33 7.57 5.17
N TYR A 9 7.27 6.81 5.45
CA TYR A 9 6.59 6.74 6.76
C TYR A 9 7.57 6.52 7.92
N LEU A 10 8.51 5.57 7.76
CA LEU A 10 9.49 5.25 8.80
C LEU A 10 10.39 6.43 9.18
N SER A 11 10.60 7.39 8.27
CA SER A 11 11.38 8.61 8.55
C SER A 11 10.58 9.67 9.33
N LEU A 12 9.25 9.56 9.32
CA LEU A 12 8.33 10.52 9.92
C LEU A 12 7.74 10.05 11.24
N ARG A 13 7.57 8.73 11.45
CA ARG A 13 6.81 8.16 12.57
C ARG A 13 7.23 8.62 13.97
N ASN A 14 8.51 8.98 14.14
CA ASN A 14 9.09 9.40 15.43
C ASN A 14 9.34 10.92 15.51
N LYS A 15 8.88 11.71 14.52
CA LYS A 15 9.07 13.16 14.52
C LYS A 15 8.01 13.85 15.37
N ASN A 16 8.42 14.93 16.02
CA ASN A 16 7.48 15.92 16.56
C ASN A 16 6.68 16.52 15.39
N ASN A 17 5.40 16.86 15.63
CA ASN A 17 4.50 17.41 14.59
C ASN A 17 4.23 16.48 13.40
N LYS A 18 4.23 15.16 13.63
CA LYS A 18 3.99 14.14 12.60
C LYS A 18 2.72 14.37 11.78
N ALA A 19 1.63 14.87 12.37
CA ALA A 19 0.39 15.14 11.65
C ALA A 19 0.58 16.20 10.54
N SER A 20 1.22 17.34 10.86
CA SER A 20 1.57 18.37 9.87
C SER A 20 2.50 17.85 8.77
N LEU A 21 3.39 16.90 9.09
CA LEU A 21 4.24 16.25 8.10
C LEU A 21 3.44 15.28 7.21
N PHE A 22 2.49 14.55 7.79
CA PHE A 22 1.60 13.66 7.05
C PHE A 22 0.66 14.41 6.10
N MET A 23 0.24 15.63 6.46
CA MET A 23 -0.57 16.52 5.61
C MET A 23 0.13 16.89 4.28
N LYS A 24 1.45 16.70 4.19
CA LYS A 24 2.25 16.94 2.97
C LYS A 24 2.41 15.68 2.10
N GLY A 25 1.80 14.57 2.50
CA GLY A 25 1.91 13.27 1.85
C GLY A 25 2.93 12.34 2.52
N VAL A 26 2.68 11.04 2.42
CA VAL A 26 3.51 9.97 3.02
C VAL A 26 3.65 8.82 2.04
N SER A 27 4.84 8.24 1.95
CA SER A 27 5.08 6.99 1.22
C SER A 27 5.18 5.82 2.19
N PHE A 28 4.39 4.78 1.96
CA PHE A 28 4.45 3.51 2.68
C PHE A 28 5.19 2.43 1.89
N ALA A 29 5.66 2.76 0.69
CA ALA A 29 6.25 1.80 -0.24
C ALA A 29 7.52 1.15 0.36
N SER A 30 7.61 -0.16 0.21
CA SER A 30 8.80 -0.95 0.54
C SER A 30 9.28 -1.68 -0.70
N ALA A 31 10.58 -1.56 -0.99
CA ALA A 31 11.21 -2.39 -2.01
C ALA A 31 11.03 -3.88 -1.67
N GLY A 32 10.79 -4.70 -2.69
CA GLY A 32 10.55 -6.14 -2.52
C GLY A 32 9.19 -6.49 -1.92
N ALA A 33 8.30 -5.54 -1.66
CA ALA A 33 6.93 -5.88 -1.26
C ALA A 33 6.18 -6.56 -2.41
N GLY A 34 5.46 -7.63 -2.07
CA GLY A 34 4.52 -8.32 -2.94
C GLY A 34 3.08 -8.21 -2.43
N ILE A 35 2.14 -8.53 -3.30
CA ILE A 35 0.71 -8.66 -2.98
C ILE A 35 0.50 -9.88 -2.08
N LEU A 36 1.10 -11.00 -2.46
CA LEU A 36 1.10 -12.22 -1.68
C LEU A 36 2.17 -12.05 -0.60
N ASN A 37 1.84 -12.45 0.62
CA ASN A 37 2.82 -12.55 1.70
C ASN A 37 3.71 -13.79 1.51
N SER A 38 4.12 -14.04 0.26
CA SER A 38 4.97 -15.16 -0.12
C SER A 38 6.37 -14.90 0.43
N THR A 39 7.01 -15.97 0.88
CA THR A 39 8.43 -15.97 1.23
C THR A 39 9.22 -15.54 0.01
N MET A 40 9.82 -14.36 0.07
CA MET A 40 10.72 -13.91 -0.97
C MET A 40 11.90 -14.87 -1.05
N LEU A 41 12.30 -15.21 -2.28
CA LEU A 41 13.40 -16.12 -2.64
C LEU A 41 14.74 -15.87 -1.91
N TYR A 42 14.93 -14.67 -1.36
CA TYR A 42 16.18 -14.22 -0.74
C TYR A 42 16.24 -14.43 0.78
N GLY A 43 15.24 -15.09 1.37
CA GLY A 43 15.24 -15.45 2.79
C GLY A 43 15.12 -14.26 3.76
N PRO A 44 15.24 -14.49 5.08
CA PRO A 44 15.11 -13.46 6.11
C PRO A 44 16.23 -12.40 6.11
N GLN A 45 17.15 -12.43 5.14
CA GLN A 45 18.39 -11.65 5.13
C GLN A 45 18.24 -10.25 4.50
N LEU A 46 17.12 -9.93 3.84
CA LEU A 46 16.90 -8.61 3.19
C LEU A 46 16.29 -7.52 4.10
N GLY A 47 16.46 -7.64 5.41
CA GLY A 47 15.95 -6.65 6.36
C GLY A 47 14.43 -6.73 6.56
N GLN A 48 13.86 -5.73 7.25
CA GLN A 48 12.42 -5.69 7.55
C GLN A 48 11.61 -5.40 6.28
N LEU A 49 11.28 -6.44 5.53
CA LEU A 49 10.35 -6.35 4.41
C LEU A 49 8.96 -5.95 4.95
N ILE A 50 8.45 -4.81 4.50
CA ILE A 50 7.13 -4.30 4.91
C ILE A 50 6.12 -4.80 3.89
N SER A 51 5.41 -5.89 4.23
CA SER A 51 4.36 -6.47 3.40
C SER A 51 3.25 -5.44 3.12
N LEU A 52 2.48 -5.64 2.04
CA LEU A 52 1.37 -4.75 1.71
C LEU A 52 0.39 -4.59 2.88
N THR A 53 0.11 -5.66 3.63
CA THR A 53 -0.71 -5.59 4.86
C THR A 53 -0.12 -4.60 5.87
N LYS A 54 1.19 -4.67 6.15
CA LYS A 54 1.84 -3.70 7.06
C LYS A 54 1.83 -2.29 6.50
N GLN A 55 1.92 -2.11 5.18
CA GLN A 55 1.80 -0.78 4.56
C GLN A 55 0.39 -0.21 4.75
N VAL A 56 -0.65 -1.06 4.67
CA VAL A 56 -2.03 -0.69 5.00
C VAL A 56 -2.16 -0.32 6.48
N ASP A 57 -1.59 -1.10 7.40
CA ASP A 57 -1.59 -0.78 8.85
C ASP A 57 -0.93 0.58 9.13
N GLN A 58 0.18 0.88 8.46
CA GLN A 58 0.85 2.18 8.56
C GLN A 58 -0.02 3.32 8.03
N TYR A 59 -0.72 3.09 6.94
CA TYR A 59 -1.68 4.05 6.39
C TYR A 59 -2.84 4.31 7.37
N GLU A 60 -3.38 3.29 8.03
CA GLU A 60 -4.44 3.46 9.03
C GLU A 60 -3.97 4.33 10.20
N ILE A 61 -2.74 4.15 10.67
CA ILE A 61 -2.13 5.01 11.70
C ILE A 61 -2.07 6.47 11.22
N VAL A 62 -1.57 6.71 10.01
CA VAL A 62 -1.49 8.07 9.44
C VAL A 62 -2.88 8.67 9.28
N HIS A 63 -3.86 7.91 8.78
CA HIS A 63 -5.24 8.37 8.64
C HIS A 63 -5.82 8.79 9.99
N GLN A 64 -5.64 8.01 11.05
CA GLN A 64 -6.12 8.35 12.39
C GLN A 64 -5.45 9.62 12.94
N GLU A 65 -4.16 9.82 12.70
CA GLU A 65 -3.44 11.03 13.10
C GLU A 65 -3.96 12.26 12.35
N LEU A 66 -4.25 12.13 11.05
CA LEU A 66 -4.83 13.21 10.25
C LEU A 66 -6.26 13.56 10.69
N VAL A 67 -7.09 12.55 10.98
CA VAL A 67 -8.46 12.77 11.50
C VAL A 67 -8.42 13.53 12.83
N LYS A 68 -7.48 13.18 13.72
CA LYS A 68 -7.29 13.88 15.01
C LYS A 68 -6.86 15.34 14.82
N GLU A 69 -5.92 15.58 13.92
CA GLU A 69 -5.39 16.92 13.64
C GLU A 69 -6.44 17.83 13.01
N LEU A 70 -7.23 17.31 12.07
CA LEU A 70 -8.33 18.05 11.44
C LEU A 70 -9.52 18.27 12.40
N GLY A 71 -9.64 17.45 13.44
CA GLY A 71 -10.66 17.58 14.49
C GLY A 71 -12.01 16.98 14.09
N SER A 72 -12.68 16.31 15.05
CA SER A 72 -13.92 15.56 14.80
C SER A 72 -15.14 16.44 14.46
N SER A 73 -15.11 17.73 14.82
CA SER A 73 -16.16 18.70 14.47
C SER A 73 -16.00 19.28 13.06
N ALA A 74 -14.87 19.04 12.39
CA ALA A 74 -14.54 19.58 11.08
C ALA A 74 -14.79 18.54 9.97
N ALA A 75 -15.93 17.86 10.01
CA ALA A 75 -16.27 16.82 9.03
C ALA A 75 -16.16 17.31 7.57
N GLN A 76 -16.51 18.58 7.31
CA GLN A 76 -16.36 19.22 6.00
C GLN A 76 -14.89 19.40 5.59
N GLU A 77 -14.00 19.74 6.53
CA GLU A 77 -12.57 19.88 6.24
C GLU A 77 -11.91 18.53 5.99
N GLN A 78 -12.30 17.51 6.75
CA GLN A 78 -11.89 16.12 6.52
C GLN A 78 -12.33 15.64 5.13
N GLU A 79 -13.60 15.82 4.78
CA GLU A 79 -14.12 15.48 3.47
C GLU A 79 -13.38 16.23 2.35
N GLN A 80 -13.15 17.53 2.52
CA GLN A 80 -12.41 18.33 1.55
C GLN A 80 -10.95 17.88 1.39
N TYR A 81 -10.31 17.48 2.49
CA TYR A 81 -8.91 17.01 2.46
C TYR A 81 -8.80 15.63 1.80
N PHE A 82 -9.61 14.66 2.23
CA PHE A 82 -9.57 13.30 1.71
C PHE A 82 -10.10 13.21 0.28
N SER A 83 -11.09 14.02 -0.12
CA SER A 83 -11.59 14.05 -1.50
C SER A 83 -10.58 14.55 -2.53
N LYS A 84 -9.61 15.37 -2.11
CA LYS A 84 -8.51 15.88 -2.97
C LYS A 84 -7.25 15.03 -2.88
N SER A 85 -7.21 14.04 -1.98
CA SER A 85 -6.06 13.17 -1.80
C SER A 85 -5.95 12.14 -2.93
N ILE A 86 -4.71 11.83 -3.33
CA ILE A 86 -4.41 10.86 -4.38
C ILE A 86 -3.62 9.69 -3.79
N PHE A 87 -4.05 8.47 -4.09
CA PHE A 87 -3.39 7.24 -3.68
C PHE A 87 -2.73 6.57 -4.88
N ASN A 88 -1.41 6.37 -4.81
CA ASN A 88 -0.65 5.63 -5.80
C ASN A 88 -0.22 4.28 -5.21
N LEU A 89 -0.68 3.18 -5.81
CA LEU A 89 -0.28 1.82 -5.44
C LEU A 89 0.42 1.15 -6.61
N VAL A 90 1.68 0.80 -6.42
CA VAL A 90 2.49 0.06 -7.40
C VAL A 90 3.02 -1.19 -6.71
N ILE A 91 2.47 -2.35 -7.08
CA ILE A 91 2.80 -3.64 -6.47
C ILE A 91 2.47 -4.79 -7.44
N GLY A 92 3.04 -5.98 -7.20
CA GLY A 92 2.78 -7.19 -7.98
C GLY A 92 3.98 -7.65 -8.83
N THR A 93 4.91 -6.74 -9.16
CA THR A 93 6.12 -7.08 -9.91
C THR A 93 6.98 -8.11 -9.18
N THR A 94 7.07 -8.01 -7.85
CA THR A 94 7.80 -8.98 -7.02
C THR A 94 7.15 -10.36 -7.06
N ASP A 95 5.81 -10.44 -7.03
CA ASP A 95 5.08 -11.71 -7.08
C ASP A 95 5.28 -12.42 -8.42
N PHE A 96 5.20 -11.70 -9.54
CA PHE A 96 5.47 -12.27 -10.86
C PHE A 96 6.93 -12.71 -11.01
N ALA A 97 7.89 -11.90 -10.54
CA ALA A 97 9.28 -12.31 -10.52
C ALA A 97 9.50 -13.58 -9.68
N ASN A 98 8.82 -13.70 -8.51
CA ASN A 98 8.86 -14.91 -7.72
C ASN A 98 8.25 -16.11 -8.46
N TYR A 99 7.14 -15.93 -9.18
CA TYR A 99 6.53 -16.99 -10.00
C TYR A 99 7.49 -17.50 -11.08
N ASP A 100 8.14 -16.59 -11.79
CA ASP A 100 9.07 -16.93 -12.88
C ASP A 100 10.34 -17.62 -12.36
N LEU A 101 10.77 -17.31 -11.13
CA LEU A 101 12.00 -17.82 -10.53
C LEU A 101 11.83 -19.07 -9.65
N LEU A 102 10.61 -19.39 -9.20
CA LEU A 102 10.32 -20.53 -8.31
C LEU A 102 9.60 -21.66 -9.05
N PRO A 103 10.28 -22.78 -9.36
CA PRO A 103 9.65 -23.93 -10.01
C PRO A 103 8.43 -24.47 -9.24
N ASP A 104 8.49 -24.46 -7.91
CA ASP A 104 7.38 -24.93 -7.05
C ASP A 104 6.08 -24.14 -7.28
N LEU A 105 6.17 -22.84 -7.60
CA LEU A 105 5.00 -22.02 -7.92
C LEU A 105 4.42 -22.38 -9.30
N GLN A 106 5.28 -22.69 -10.27
CA GLN A 106 4.88 -23.09 -11.63
C GLN A 106 4.28 -24.50 -11.66
N ILE A 107 4.74 -25.41 -10.79
CA ILE A 107 4.14 -26.74 -10.61
C ILE A 107 2.75 -26.62 -9.98
N LYS A 108 2.58 -25.69 -9.04
CA LYS A 108 1.36 -25.55 -8.24
C LYS A 108 0.26 -24.73 -8.94
N TYR A 109 0.64 -23.75 -9.76
CA TYR A 109 -0.28 -22.81 -10.38
C TYR A 109 0.10 -22.54 -11.84
N THR A 110 -0.90 -22.47 -12.72
CA THR A 110 -0.71 -21.79 -14.01
C THR A 110 -0.53 -20.28 -13.79
N LYS A 111 0.01 -19.57 -14.78
CA LYS A 111 0.21 -18.11 -14.70
C LYS A 111 -1.12 -17.40 -14.42
N GLU A 112 -2.21 -17.85 -15.05
CA GLU A 112 -3.56 -17.30 -14.87
C GLU A 112 -4.10 -17.56 -13.48
N GLN A 113 -3.89 -18.77 -12.93
CA GLN A 113 -4.29 -19.11 -11.56
C GLN A 113 -3.54 -18.24 -10.55
N TYR A 114 -2.25 -18.02 -10.77
CA TYR A 114 -1.42 -17.17 -9.91
C TYR A 114 -1.86 -15.69 -9.98
N ALA A 115 -2.11 -15.17 -11.19
CA ALA A 115 -2.64 -13.81 -11.38
C ALA A 115 -4.03 -13.63 -10.73
N SER A 116 -4.89 -14.65 -10.79
CA SER A 116 -6.20 -14.66 -10.12
C SER A 116 -6.07 -14.66 -8.59
N LEU A 117 -5.10 -15.41 -8.05
CA LEU A 117 -4.77 -15.42 -6.62
C LEU A 117 -4.24 -14.05 -6.16
N MET A 118 -3.34 -13.43 -6.92
CA MET A 118 -2.84 -12.07 -6.68
C MET A 118 -4.00 -11.07 -6.68
N SER A 119 -4.82 -11.06 -7.74
CA SER A 119 -5.97 -10.16 -7.86
C SER A 119 -6.96 -10.30 -6.69
N SER A 120 -7.27 -11.54 -6.30
CA SER A 120 -8.17 -11.83 -5.17
C SER A 120 -7.59 -11.38 -3.84
N SER A 121 -6.28 -11.54 -3.64
CA SER A 121 -5.58 -11.14 -2.42
C SER A 121 -5.48 -9.62 -2.31
N LEU A 122 -5.12 -8.94 -3.40
CA LEU A 122 -5.10 -7.49 -3.48
C LEU A 122 -6.49 -6.91 -3.19
N LYS A 123 -7.54 -7.46 -3.81
CA LYS A 123 -8.93 -7.03 -3.54
C LYS A 123 -9.31 -7.18 -2.08
N ARG A 124 -8.84 -8.24 -1.40
CA ARG A 124 -9.09 -8.46 0.03
C ARG A 124 -8.38 -7.41 0.89
N GLN A 125 -7.10 -7.19 0.62
CA GLN A 125 -6.29 -6.21 1.35
C GLN A 125 -6.83 -4.78 1.15
N LEU A 126 -7.26 -4.44 -0.07
CA LEU A 126 -7.92 -3.17 -0.38
C LEU A 126 -9.34 -3.05 0.21
N LYS A 127 -10.04 -4.17 0.43
CA LYS A 127 -11.35 -4.19 1.09
C LYS A 127 -11.25 -3.93 2.59
N VAL A 128 -10.19 -4.37 3.25
CA VAL A 128 -9.93 -3.97 4.65
C VAL A 128 -9.85 -2.43 4.73
N THR A 129 -9.27 -1.81 3.70
CA THR A 129 -9.22 -0.35 3.54
C THR A 129 -10.55 0.32 3.18
N LYS A 130 -11.60 -0.42 2.80
CA LYS A 130 -12.94 0.13 2.44
C LYS A 130 -13.85 0.45 3.63
N ASN A 131 -13.42 0.18 4.87
CA ASN A 131 -14.09 0.72 6.06
C ASN A 131 -13.75 2.21 6.31
N LEU A 132 -13.05 2.84 5.37
CA LEU A 132 -12.90 4.28 5.23
C LEU A 132 -13.96 4.72 4.18
N SER A 133 -14.92 5.55 4.59
CA SER A 133 -16.12 5.94 3.82
C SER A 133 -15.83 6.59 2.44
N PRO A 134 -16.83 6.71 1.53
CA PRO A 134 -16.62 6.72 0.08
C PRO A 134 -16.24 8.11 -0.46
N VAL A 135 -15.04 8.25 -1.04
CA VAL A 135 -14.80 9.22 -2.10
C VAL A 135 -13.86 8.59 -3.13
N TYR A 136 -14.26 8.68 -4.41
CA TYR A 136 -13.65 8.18 -5.64
C TYR A 136 -12.20 7.67 -5.56
N HIS A 137 -12.02 6.38 -5.83
CA HIS A 137 -10.70 5.80 -6.10
C HIS A 137 -10.74 5.08 -7.45
N GLN A 138 -10.15 5.70 -8.47
CA GLN A 138 -9.88 5.04 -9.75
C GLN A 138 -8.70 4.08 -9.56
N PHE A 139 -8.97 2.79 -9.69
CA PHE A 139 -7.95 1.75 -9.68
C PHE A 139 -7.43 1.57 -11.10
N LEU A 140 -6.20 2.05 -11.37
CA LEU A 140 -5.45 1.58 -12.52
C LEU A 140 -4.61 0.38 -12.08
N VAL A 141 -5.16 -0.81 -12.32
CA VAL A 141 -4.34 -2.02 -12.40
C VAL A 141 -3.58 -1.92 -13.71
N ASN A 142 -2.28 -1.65 -13.63
CA ASN A 142 -1.43 -1.78 -14.80
C ASN A 142 -1.14 -3.27 -14.97
N ASP A 143 -2.03 -3.94 -15.69
CA ASP A 143 -1.72 -5.24 -16.27
C ASP A 143 -0.77 -4.98 -17.44
N ARG A 144 0.49 -5.36 -17.27
CA ARG A 144 1.42 -5.48 -18.39
C ARG A 144 1.89 -6.93 -18.45
N GLY A 145 1.30 -7.69 -19.38
CA GLY A 145 1.94 -8.84 -20.03
C GLY A 145 1.53 -10.22 -19.54
#